data_AF-A0A6A4HW82-F1
#
_entry.id   AF-A0A6A4HW82-F1
#
_cell.length_a   1.000
_cell.length_b   1.000
_cell.length_c   1.000
_cell.angle_alpha   90.00
_cell.angle_beta   90.00
_cell.angle_gamma   90.00
#
_symmetry.space_group_name_H-M   'P 1'
#
loop_
_entity.id
_entity.type
_entity.pdbx_description
1 polymer ?
#
loop_
_entity_poly.entity_id
_entity_poly.type
_entity_poly.pdbx_seq_one_letter_code
_entity_poly.pdbx_strand_id
1 'polypeptide(L)'
;WEHCVTAVRDFDQDFVGNWRGDMDNVLIFAALFSAIVTAFIIESYQSLSQDPTTQLLSEIVARLNQSSTTSTADNTSFSPDTSSVIINVFWFTSLILSVNTAVMAIVIKQWLLDYTWNISSKPASPQSVLVSRQFRYEGLIKWKLPLMVALVPVLLLTAVLCFFAGLLCLVWTLHATVAAFCTVLVFAALLFLGLTSLFPAIHLDCPYRSPQSWMAYYIKQ
;
A
#
# COMPACT_ATOMS: atom_id res chain seq x y z
N TRP A 1 -0.19 35.06 27.85
CA TRP A 1 0.16 33.65 28.12
C TRP A 1 -1.02 32.71 27.86
N GLU A 2 -2.20 32.91 28.44
CA GLU A 2 -3.37 32.06 28.16
C GLU A 2 -3.79 32.04 26.69
N HIS A 3 -3.88 33.20 26.03
CA HIS A 3 -4.15 33.28 24.59
C HIS A 3 -3.13 32.49 23.74
N CYS A 4 -1.85 32.49 24.12
CA CYS A 4 -0.81 31.72 23.43
C CYS A 4 -0.99 30.22 23.63
N VAL A 5 -1.33 29.78 24.84
CA VAL A 5 -1.59 28.36 25.15
C VAL A 5 -2.80 27.85 24.35
N THR A 6 -3.88 28.64 24.29
CA THR A 6 -5.06 28.31 23.48
C THR A 6 -4.71 28.21 22.00
N ALA A 7 -4.05 29.22 21.44
CA ALA A 7 -3.68 29.23 20.02
C ALA A 7 -2.77 28.04 19.61
N VAL A 8 -1.80 27.69 20.46
CA VAL A 8 -0.90 26.55 20.21
C VAL A 8 -1.64 25.22 20.33
N ARG A 9 -2.53 25.09 21.31
CA ARG A 9 -3.35 23.89 21.48
C ARG A 9 -4.29 23.67 20.30
N ASP A 10 -4.92 24.74 19.81
CA ASP A 10 -5.83 24.67 18.67
C ASP A 10 -5.06 24.26 17.40
N PHE A 11 -3.87 24.82 17.17
CA PHE A 11 -2.97 24.39 16.09
C PHE A 11 -2.58 22.90 16.19
N ASP A 12 -2.23 22.42 17.39
CA ASP A 12 -1.85 21.02 17.61
C ASP A 12 -3.04 20.07 17.39
N GLN A 13 -4.24 20.48 17.81
CA GLN A 13 -5.46 19.70 17.60
C GLN A 13 -5.80 19.59 16.12
N ASP A 14 -5.72 20.68 15.37
CA ASP A 14 -5.99 20.70 13.92
C ASP A 14 -4.97 19.84 13.18
N PHE A 15 -3.68 20.01 13.48
CA PHE A 15 -2.60 19.26 12.85
C PHE A 15 -2.70 17.75 13.10
N VAL A 16 -2.87 17.35 14.37
CA VAL A 16 -3.01 15.93 14.74
C VAL A 16 -4.32 15.36 14.21
N GLY A 17 -5.40 16.14 14.23
CA GLY A 17 -6.70 15.77 13.68
C GLY A 17 -6.60 15.42 12.20
N ASN A 18 -5.95 16.28 11.41
CA ASN A 18 -5.76 16.05 9.98
C ASN A 18 -4.96 14.78 9.70
N TRP A 19 -3.81 14.61 10.34
CA TRP A 19 -2.99 13.41 10.13
C TRP A 19 -3.68 12.13 10.56
N ARG A 20 -4.45 12.18 11.66
CA ARG A 20 -5.24 11.03 12.09
C ARG A 20 -6.32 10.68 11.07
N GLY A 21 -7.03 11.70 10.54
CA GLY A 21 -8.02 11.52 9.48
C GLY A 21 -7.41 10.93 8.21
N ASP A 22 -6.22 11.40 7.80
CA ASP A 22 -5.48 10.84 6.66
C ASP A 22 -5.13 9.36 6.89
N MET A 23 -4.66 9.00 8.09
CA MET A 23 -4.37 7.59 8.43
C MET A 23 -5.64 6.73 8.45
N ASP A 24 -6.77 7.26 8.91
CA ASP A 24 -8.06 6.56 8.86
C ASP A 24 -8.50 6.27 7.42
N ASN A 25 -8.38 7.25 6.53
CA ASN A 25 -8.67 7.07 5.11
C ASN A 25 -7.76 6.03 4.46
N VAL A 26 -6.45 6.07 4.74
CA VAL A 26 -5.50 5.07 4.24
C VAL A 26 -5.83 3.68 4.76
N LEU A 27 -6.20 3.55 6.03
CA LEU A 27 -6.53 2.25 6.62
C LEU A 27 -7.76 1.61 5.97
N ILE A 28 -8.80 2.40 5.70
CA ILE A 28 -10.00 1.94 4.99
C ILE A 28 -9.62 1.48 3.58
N PHE A 29 -8.85 2.29 2.85
CA PHE A 29 -8.42 1.94 1.50
C PHE A 29 -7.55 0.68 1.49
N ALA A 30 -6.58 0.56 2.41
CA ALA A 30 -5.70 -0.60 2.52
C ALA A 30 -6.50 -1.88 2.84
N ALA A 31 -7.51 -1.81 3.70
CA ALA A 31 -8.37 -2.95 4.00
C ALA A 31 -9.17 -3.41 2.76
N LEU A 32 -9.83 -2.48 2.07
CA LEU A 32 -10.59 -2.77 0.85
C LEU A 32 -9.70 -3.32 -0.26
N PHE A 33 -8.56 -2.68 -0.48
CA PHE A 33 -7.58 -3.10 -1.48
C PHE A 33 -7.02 -4.49 -1.16
N SER A 34 -6.69 -4.78 0.11
CA SER A 34 -6.21 -6.11 0.52
C SER A 34 -7.26 -7.19 0.26
N ALA A 35 -8.56 -6.90 0.49
CA ALA A 35 -9.64 -7.84 0.18
C ALA A 35 -9.73 -8.12 -1.33
N ILE A 36 -9.64 -7.08 -2.17
CA ILE A 36 -9.62 -7.23 -3.63
C ILE A 36 -8.43 -8.09 -4.06
N VAL A 37 -7.21 -7.74 -3.64
CA VAL A 37 -5.98 -8.48 -3.99
C VAL A 37 -6.06 -9.93 -3.51
N THR A 38 -6.63 -10.19 -2.34
CA THR A 38 -6.79 -11.55 -1.80
C THR A 38 -7.70 -12.40 -2.69
N ALA A 39 -8.79 -11.83 -3.23
CA ALA A 39 -9.65 -12.55 -4.17
C ALA A 39 -8.89 -12.98 -5.43
N PHE A 40 -8.06 -12.10 -5.98
CA PHE A 40 -7.21 -12.44 -7.13
C PHE A 40 -6.15 -13.48 -6.77
N ILE A 41 -5.53 -13.39 -5.58
CA ILE A 41 -4.55 -14.38 -5.12
C ILE A 41 -5.17 -15.77 -4.98
N ILE A 42 -6.40 -15.89 -4.46
CA ILE A 42 -7.09 -17.18 -4.33
C ILE A 42 -7.28 -17.86 -5.69
N GLU A 43 -7.68 -17.09 -6.71
CA GLU A 43 -7.79 -17.60 -8.09
C GLU A 43 -6.40 -17.91 -8.68
N SER A 44 -5.42 -17.05 -8.47
CA SER A 44 -4.05 -17.25 -8.98
C SER A 44 -3.37 -18.48 -8.39
N TYR A 45 -3.60 -18.76 -7.11
CA TYR A 45 -2.96 -19.86 -6.40
C TYR A 45 -3.32 -21.22 -7.03
N GLN A 46 -4.53 -21.34 -7.59
CA GLN A 46 -4.95 -22.53 -8.33
C GLN A 46 -4.10 -22.74 -9.59
N SER A 47 -3.57 -21.68 -10.21
CA SER A 47 -2.64 -21.81 -11.34
C SER A 47 -1.23 -22.30 -10.93
N LEU A 48 -0.85 -22.18 -9.64
CA LEU A 48 0.45 -22.66 -9.13
C LEU A 48 0.34 -24.03 -8.45
N SER A 49 -0.85 -24.47 -8.09
CA SER A 49 -1.09 -25.79 -7.54
C SER A 49 -1.56 -26.71 -8.66
N GLN A 50 -0.97 -27.89 -8.78
CA GLN A 50 -1.42 -28.85 -9.76
C GLN A 50 -2.80 -29.37 -9.35
N ASP A 51 -3.80 -29.16 -10.20
CA ASP A 51 -5.16 -29.63 -9.93
C ASP A 51 -5.13 -31.13 -9.59
N PRO A 52 -5.69 -31.57 -8.45
CA PRO A 52 -5.64 -32.97 -8.03
C PRO A 52 -6.33 -33.88 -9.05
N THR A 53 -7.28 -33.34 -9.82
CA THR A 53 -7.92 -34.02 -10.96
C THR A 53 -6.95 -34.23 -12.12
N THR A 54 -6.07 -33.28 -12.43
CA THR A 54 -5.04 -33.43 -13.47
C THR A 54 -3.93 -34.39 -13.04
N GLN A 55 -3.58 -34.40 -11.74
CA GLN A 55 -2.68 -35.43 -11.19
C GLN A 55 -3.31 -36.81 -11.29
N LEU A 56 -4.55 -36.99 -10.85
CA LEU A 56 -5.27 -38.25 -10.99
C LEU A 56 -5.43 -38.67 -12.46
N LEU A 57 -5.74 -37.74 -13.36
CA LEU A 57 -5.87 -38.05 -14.79
C LEU A 57 -4.52 -38.45 -15.39
N SER A 58 -3.43 -37.75 -15.03
CA SER A 58 -2.08 -38.10 -15.47
C SER A 58 -1.64 -39.46 -14.92
N GLU A 59 -2.01 -39.78 -13.67
CA GLU A 59 -1.75 -41.10 -13.08
C GLU A 59 -2.61 -42.18 -13.77
N ILE A 60 -3.90 -41.94 -14.02
CA ILE A 60 -4.77 -42.86 -14.74
C ILE A 60 -4.25 -43.11 -16.16
N VAL A 61 -3.84 -42.06 -16.88
CA VAL A 61 -3.24 -42.18 -18.22
C VAL A 61 -1.93 -42.94 -18.17
N ALA A 62 -1.07 -42.69 -17.17
CA ALA A 62 0.17 -43.43 -16.97
C ALA A 62 -0.10 -44.93 -16.69
N ARG A 63 -1.12 -45.25 -15.87
CA ARG A 63 -1.54 -46.63 -15.60
C ARG A 63 -2.16 -47.32 -16.82
N LEU A 64 -2.93 -46.59 -17.65
CA LEU A 64 -3.46 -47.12 -18.91
C LEU A 64 -2.34 -47.38 -19.94
N ASN A 65 -1.39 -46.46 -20.09
CA ASN A 65 -0.26 -46.61 -21.01
C ASN A 65 0.70 -47.73 -20.60
N GLN A 66 0.84 -48.03 -19.30
CA GLN A 66 1.67 -49.13 -18.81
C GLN A 66 1.15 -50.53 -19.23
N SER A 67 -0.12 -50.62 -19.63
CA SER A 67 -0.73 -51.85 -20.17
C SER A 67 -0.41 -52.10 -21.65
N SER A 68 0.18 -51.12 -22.34
CA SER A 68 0.58 -51.18 -23.74
C SER A 68 2.09 -51.02 -23.82
N THR A 69 2.78 -52.07 -24.25
CA THR A 69 4.24 -52.19 -24.25
C THR A 69 4.93 -50.94 -24.84
N THR A 70 5.89 -50.41 -24.06
CA THR A 70 6.90 -49.41 -24.48
C THR A 70 6.37 -47.98 -24.68
N SER A 71 6.22 -47.23 -23.59
CA SER A 71 6.37 -45.77 -23.66
C SER A 71 7.13 -45.29 -22.43
N THR A 72 8.22 -44.56 -22.69
CA THR A 72 8.99 -43.80 -21.70
C THR A 72 7.99 -42.92 -20.95
N ALA A 73 7.78 -43.20 -19.66
CA ALA A 73 7.01 -42.32 -18.80
C ALA A 73 7.84 -41.03 -18.65
N ASP A 74 7.58 -40.06 -19.54
CA ASP A 74 7.96 -38.68 -19.28
C ASP A 74 7.16 -38.25 -18.04
N ASN A 75 7.78 -38.45 -16.88
CA ASN A 75 7.39 -37.82 -15.63
C ASN A 75 7.54 -36.30 -15.84
N THR A 76 6.53 -35.70 -16.46
CA THR A 76 6.40 -34.25 -16.59
C THR A 76 6.08 -33.72 -15.19
N SER A 77 7.14 -33.54 -14.41
CA SER A 77 7.06 -32.82 -13.14
C SER A 77 6.44 -31.46 -13.43
N PHE A 78 5.33 -31.17 -12.76
CA PHE A 78 4.62 -29.91 -12.94
C PHE A 78 5.55 -28.74 -12.67
N SER A 79 5.80 -27.95 -13.72
CA SER A 79 6.53 -26.70 -13.63
C SER A 79 5.52 -25.59 -13.94
N PRO A 80 5.21 -24.71 -12.98
CA PRO A 80 4.26 -23.63 -13.22
C PRO A 80 4.81 -22.71 -14.31
N ASP A 81 3.90 -22.17 -15.13
CA ASP A 81 4.28 -21.26 -16.20
C ASP A 81 4.98 -20.01 -15.62
N THR A 82 5.99 -19.51 -16.32
CA THR A 82 6.79 -18.36 -15.87
C THR A 82 5.92 -17.12 -15.71
N SER A 83 4.88 -16.98 -16.54
CA SER A 83 3.90 -15.89 -16.43
C SER A 83 3.10 -15.96 -15.12
N SER A 84 2.64 -17.15 -14.72
CA SER A 84 1.91 -17.36 -13.46
C SER A 84 2.78 -17.03 -12.24
N VAL A 85 4.07 -17.38 -12.26
CA VAL A 85 5.00 -17.03 -11.18
C VAL A 85 5.16 -15.51 -11.07
N ILE A 86 5.36 -14.81 -12.19
CA ILE A 86 5.52 -13.35 -12.21
C ILE A 86 4.26 -12.65 -11.68
N ILE A 87 3.07 -13.06 -12.14
CA ILE A 87 1.79 -12.49 -11.69
C ILE A 87 1.64 -12.65 -10.17
N ASN A 88 1.97 -13.82 -9.63
CA ASN A 88 1.87 -14.08 -8.20
C ASN A 88 2.86 -13.25 -7.40
N VAL A 89 4.10 -13.12 -7.86
CA VAL A 89 5.09 -12.24 -7.21
C VAL A 89 4.56 -10.82 -7.11
N PHE A 90 3.97 -10.26 -8.17
CA PHE A 90 3.38 -8.93 -8.15
C PHE A 90 2.19 -8.81 -7.17
N TRP A 91 1.29 -9.79 -7.18
CA TRP A 91 0.10 -9.77 -6.31
C TRP A 91 0.43 -9.98 -4.83
N PHE A 92 1.32 -10.92 -4.49
CA PHE A 92 1.81 -11.09 -3.13
C PHE A 92 2.58 -9.85 -2.65
N THR A 93 3.44 -9.27 -3.49
CA THR A 93 4.16 -8.03 -3.15
C THR A 93 3.20 -6.88 -2.88
N SER A 94 2.17 -6.72 -3.73
CA SER A 94 1.10 -5.75 -3.54
C SER A 94 0.39 -5.94 -2.20
N LEU A 95 -0.02 -7.18 -1.87
CA LEU A 95 -0.70 -7.48 -0.62
C LEU A 95 0.16 -7.14 0.59
N ILE A 96 1.42 -7.59 0.59
CA ILE A 96 2.38 -7.35 1.68
C ILE A 96 2.56 -5.84 1.89
N LEU A 97 2.70 -5.07 0.81
CA LEU A 97 2.91 -3.64 0.90
C LEU A 97 1.66 -2.89 1.42
N SER A 98 0.47 -3.34 1.02
CA SER A 98 -0.81 -2.84 1.55
C SER A 98 -0.95 -3.10 3.05
N VAL A 99 -0.65 -4.31 3.51
CA VAL A 99 -0.71 -4.67 4.93
C VAL A 99 0.33 -3.90 5.74
N ASN A 100 1.56 -3.77 5.25
CA ASN A 100 2.59 -2.96 5.89
C ASN A 100 2.17 -1.49 6.00
N THR A 101 1.51 -0.95 4.97
CA THR A 101 0.94 0.40 5.01
C THR A 101 -0.08 0.54 6.14
N ALA A 102 -1.01 -0.42 6.27
CA ALA A 102 -2.00 -0.43 7.33
C ALA A 102 -1.37 -0.47 8.73
N VAL A 103 -0.35 -1.33 8.93
CA VAL A 103 0.41 -1.41 10.19
C VAL A 103 1.07 -0.08 10.50
N MET A 104 1.72 0.54 9.51
CA MET A 104 2.38 1.83 9.68
C MET A 104 1.38 2.94 10.03
N ALA A 105 0.22 3.00 9.38
CA ALA A 105 -0.83 3.95 9.69
C ALA A 105 -1.37 3.78 11.13
N ILE A 106 -1.53 2.54 11.60
CA ILE A 106 -1.95 2.25 12.99
C ILE A 106 -0.90 2.76 13.99
N VAL A 107 0.38 2.47 13.75
CA VAL A 107 1.48 2.90 14.64
C VAL A 107 1.57 4.43 14.69
N ILE A 108 1.47 5.11 13.55
CA ILE A 108 1.44 6.58 13.49
C ILE A 108 0.28 7.14 14.29
N LYS A 109 -0.92 6.57 14.16
CA LYS A 109 -2.08 6.98 14.97
C LYS A 109 -1.83 6.82 16.47
N GLN A 110 -1.19 5.73 16.89
CA GLN A 110 -0.85 5.52 18.31
C GLN A 110 0.10 6.62 18.81
N TRP A 111 1.13 6.96 18.04
CA TRP A 111 2.06 8.05 18.39
C TRP A 111 1.37 9.42 18.46
N LEU A 112 0.44 9.69 17.54
CA LEU A 112 -0.35 10.92 17.54
C LEU A 112 -1.32 11.02 18.72
N LEU A 113 -1.90 9.89 19.14
CA LEU A 113 -2.73 9.82 20.34
C LEU A 113 -1.92 10.09 21.61
N ASP A 114 -0.73 9.50 21.73
CA ASP A 114 0.14 9.73 22.90
C ASP A 114 0.64 11.19 22.98
N TYR A 115 0.90 11.82 21.83
CA TYR A 115 1.24 13.23 21.74
C TYR A 115 0.13 14.14 22.31
N THR A 116 -1.14 13.87 21.96
CA THR A 116 -2.28 14.71 22.38
C THR A 116 -2.75 14.41 23.81
N TRP A 117 -2.80 13.14 24.21
CA TRP A 117 -3.24 12.71 25.54
C TRP A 117 -2.43 13.39 26.64
N ASN A 118 -1.11 13.40 26.49
CA ASN A 118 -0.20 13.93 27.51
C ASN A 118 -0.12 15.46 27.55
N ILE A 119 -0.79 16.19 26.66
CA ILE A 119 -0.92 17.66 26.71
C ILE A 119 -2.16 18.05 27.53
N SER A 120 -3.17 17.17 27.59
CA SER A 120 -4.45 17.44 28.24
C SER A 120 -4.45 17.17 29.75
N SER A 121 -3.42 16.50 30.27
CA SER A 121 -3.23 16.25 31.71
C SER A 121 -2.84 17.53 32.44
N LYS A 122 -3.70 17.98 33.38
CA LYS A 122 -3.64 19.27 34.10
C LYS A 122 -2.21 19.70 34.48
N PRO A 123 -1.67 20.75 33.83
CA PRO A 123 -0.34 21.26 34.13
C PRO A 123 -0.37 22.36 35.20
N ALA A 124 0.70 22.45 35.99
CA ALA A 124 0.81 23.38 37.13
C ALA A 124 0.96 24.87 36.73
N SER A 125 1.44 25.17 35.52
CA SER A 125 1.56 26.55 35.00
C SER A 125 1.53 26.61 33.46
N PRO A 126 0.97 27.66 32.84
CA PRO A 126 0.86 27.79 31.37
C PRO A 126 2.23 27.78 30.65
N GLN A 127 3.29 28.25 31.30
CA GLN A 127 4.64 28.25 30.75
C GLN A 127 5.23 26.82 30.67
N SER A 128 5.00 26.00 31.70
CA SER A 128 5.46 24.61 31.72
C SER A 128 4.84 23.76 30.61
N VAL A 129 3.59 24.06 30.23
CA VAL A 129 2.89 23.43 29.09
C VAL A 129 3.59 23.72 27.78
N LEU A 130 3.88 25.00 27.52
CA LEU A 130 4.48 25.42 26.27
C LEU A 130 5.88 24.82 26.10
N VAL A 131 6.67 24.76 27.17
CA VAL A 131 8.00 24.12 27.16
C VAL A 131 7.90 22.62 26.90
N SER A 132 6.99 21.91 27.59
CA SER A 132 6.80 20.47 27.39
C SER A 132 6.30 20.14 25.98
N ARG A 133 5.33 20.91 25.47
CA ARG A 133 4.84 20.79 24.10
C ARG A 133 5.96 21.03 23.08
N GLN A 134 6.75 22.09 23.25
CA GLN A 134 7.84 22.40 22.33
C GLN A 134 8.88 21.27 22.31
N PHE A 135 9.28 20.76 23.49
CA PHE A 135 10.21 19.63 23.57
C PHE A 135 9.70 18.39 22.80
N ARG A 136 8.40 18.08 22.92
CA ARG A 136 7.78 16.98 22.17
C ARG A 136 7.70 17.25 20.68
N TYR A 137 7.32 18.46 20.28
CA TYR A 137 7.25 18.86 18.88
C TYR A 137 8.61 18.76 18.20
N GLU A 138 9.66 19.26 18.85
CA GLU A 138 11.06 19.08 18.42
C GLU A 138 11.42 17.60 18.33
N GLY A 139 10.94 16.79 19.28
CA GLY A 139 11.02 15.33 19.22
C GLY A 139 10.37 14.75 17.95
N LEU A 140 9.12 15.11 17.63
CA LEU A 140 8.41 14.62 16.44
C LEU A 140 9.18 14.93 15.15
N ILE A 141 9.73 16.14 15.04
CA ILE A 141 10.54 16.56 13.90
C ILE A 141 11.86 15.80 13.85
N LYS A 142 12.58 15.72 14.98
CA LYS A 142 13.86 15.01 15.10
C LYS A 142 13.75 13.54 14.71
N TRP A 143 12.65 12.89 15.12
CA TRP A 143 12.36 11.48 14.77
C TRP A 143 11.70 11.31 13.41
N LYS A 144 11.55 12.38 12.63
CA LYS A 144 11.01 12.38 11.27
C LYS A 144 9.62 11.73 11.19
N LEU A 145 8.78 11.90 12.21
CA LEU A 145 7.37 11.45 12.13
C LEU A 145 6.65 11.98 10.87
N PRO A 146 6.82 13.25 10.47
CA PRO A 146 6.17 13.73 9.26
C PRO A 146 6.58 12.99 7.98
N LEU A 147 7.83 12.54 7.91
CA LEU A 147 8.33 11.71 6.80
C LEU A 147 7.59 10.37 6.76
N MET A 148 7.37 9.76 7.91
CA MET A 148 6.61 8.50 8.02
C MET A 148 5.16 8.69 7.57
N VAL A 149 4.51 9.79 7.97
CA VAL A 149 3.14 10.15 7.53
C VAL A 149 3.07 10.32 6.02
N ALA A 150 4.06 10.99 5.42
CA ALA A 150 4.14 11.17 3.97
C ALA A 150 4.45 9.87 3.21
N LEU A 151 5.16 8.94 3.84
CA LEU A 151 5.54 7.65 3.25
C LEU A 151 4.35 6.68 3.15
N VAL A 152 3.41 6.74 4.10
CA VAL A 152 2.24 5.84 4.15
C VAL A 152 1.44 5.83 2.82
N PRO A 153 1.00 6.97 2.26
CA PRO A 153 0.32 6.98 0.96
C PRO A 153 1.20 6.51 -0.20
N VAL A 154 2.52 6.71 -0.14
CA VAL A 154 3.47 6.27 -1.19
C VAL A 154 3.53 4.74 -1.26
N LEU A 155 3.64 4.07 -0.10
CA LEU A 155 3.65 2.61 -0.04
C LEU A 155 2.34 2.03 -0.57
N LEU A 156 1.21 2.63 -0.19
CA LEU A 156 -0.10 2.21 -0.68
C LEU A 156 -0.22 2.33 -2.19
N LEU A 157 0.22 3.46 -2.75
CA LEU A 157 0.21 3.69 -4.18
C LEU A 157 1.11 2.68 -4.89
N THR A 158 2.30 2.42 -4.35
CA THR A 158 3.22 1.43 -4.89
C THR A 158 2.58 0.03 -4.89
N ALA A 159 1.79 -0.30 -3.87
CA ALA A 159 1.05 -1.56 -3.81
C ALA A 159 0.02 -1.65 -4.96
N VAL A 160 -0.73 -0.57 -5.19
CA VAL A 160 -1.68 -0.47 -6.30
C VAL A 160 -1.00 -0.61 -7.67
N LEU A 161 0.18 0.01 -7.84
CA LEU A 161 0.97 -0.13 -9.07
C LEU A 161 1.40 -1.58 -9.31
N CYS A 162 1.91 -2.27 -8.29
CA CYS A 162 2.26 -3.69 -8.36
C CYS A 162 1.04 -4.55 -8.73
N PHE A 163 -0.13 -4.28 -8.13
CA PHE A 163 -1.36 -4.98 -8.47
C PHE A 163 -1.77 -4.79 -9.93
N PHE A 164 -1.73 -3.55 -10.44
CA PHE A 164 -2.05 -3.29 -11.84
C PHE A 164 -1.06 -3.95 -12.80
N ALA A 165 0.23 -4.01 -12.46
CA ALA A 165 1.21 -4.74 -13.27
C ALA A 165 0.85 -6.23 -13.39
N GLY A 166 0.53 -6.89 -12.27
CA GLY A 166 0.07 -8.28 -12.27
C GLY A 166 -1.26 -8.47 -13.01
N LEU A 167 -2.20 -7.55 -12.84
CA LEU A 167 -3.50 -7.57 -13.52
C LEU A 167 -3.34 -7.48 -15.05
N LEU A 168 -2.50 -6.56 -15.54
CA LEU A 168 -2.24 -6.43 -16.97
C LEU A 168 -1.61 -7.71 -17.52
N CYS A 169 -0.60 -8.25 -16.83
CA CYS A 169 0.01 -9.51 -17.24
C CYS A 169 -1.02 -10.65 -17.36
N LEU A 170 -1.92 -10.78 -16.38
CA LEU A 170 -3.01 -11.77 -16.41
C LEU A 170 -3.99 -11.55 -17.58
N VAL A 171 -4.48 -10.32 -17.80
CA VAL A 171 -5.48 -10.09 -18.85
C VAL A 171 -4.87 -10.32 -20.24
N TRP A 172 -3.58 -10.02 -20.41
CA TRP A 172 -2.83 -10.31 -21.64
C TRP A 172 -2.68 -11.81 -21.92
N THR A 173 -2.61 -12.68 -20.91
CA THR A 173 -2.60 -14.14 -21.11
C THR A 173 -3.99 -14.71 -21.42
N LEU A 174 -5.07 -14.02 -21.01
CA LEU A 174 -6.46 -14.45 -21.23
C LEU A 174 -7.00 -14.07 -22.62
N HIS A 175 -7.03 -12.77 -22.95
CA HIS A 175 -7.67 -12.31 -24.18
C HIS A 175 -7.21 -10.91 -24.61
N ALA A 176 -6.61 -10.79 -25.80
CA ALA A 176 -6.00 -9.56 -26.29
C ALA A 176 -6.96 -8.35 -26.37
N THR A 177 -8.23 -8.58 -26.75
CA THR A 177 -9.22 -7.49 -26.84
C THR A 177 -9.55 -6.92 -25.47
N VAL A 178 -9.74 -7.78 -24.46
CA VAL A 178 -10.03 -7.33 -23.08
C VAL A 178 -8.79 -6.64 -22.50
N ALA A 179 -7.61 -7.19 -22.80
CA ALA A 179 -6.33 -6.63 -22.37
C ALA A 179 -6.11 -5.21 -22.90
N ALA A 180 -6.46 -4.93 -24.16
CA ALA A 180 -6.35 -3.61 -24.74
C ALA A 180 -7.21 -2.58 -23.98
N PHE A 181 -8.49 -2.89 -23.70
CA PHE A 181 -9.36 -2.00 -22.93
C PHE A 181 -8.85 -1.78 -21.50
N CYS A 182 -8.45 -2.84 -20.79
CA CYS A 182 -7.89 -2.74 -19.45
C CYS A 182 -6.59 -1.91 -19.43
N THR A 183 -5.72 -2.08 -20.42
CA THR A 183 -4.45 -1.34 -20.53
C THR A 183 -4.70 0.15 -20.70
N VAL A 184 -5.66 0.55 -21.54
CA VAL A 184 -6.03 1.97 -21.73
C VAL A 184 -6.54 2.58 -20.42
N LEU A 185 -7.42 1.88 -19.70
CA LEU A 185 -7.97 2.36 -18.42
C LEU A 185 -6.89 2.50 -17.35
N VAL A 186 -6.03 1.49 -17.21
CA VAL A 186 -4.90 1.53 -16.26
C VAL A 186 -3.96 2.67 -16.63
N PHE A 187 -3.58 2.80 -17.90
CA PHE A 187 -2.70 3.88 -18.35
C PHE A 187 -3.28 5.27 -18.08
N ALA A 188 -4.57 5.47 -18.35
CA ALA A 188 -5.25 6.74 -18.04
C ALA A 188 -5.22 7.06 -16.53
N ALA A 189 -5.48 6.06 -15.68
CA ALA A 189 -5.39 6.22 -14.22
C ALA A 189 -3.97 6.54 -13.76
N LEU A 190 -2.95 5.84 -14.29
CA LEU A 190 -1.54 6.10 -14.00
C LEU A 190 -1.09 7.48 -14.45
N LEU A 191 -1.57 7.94 -15.62
CA LEU A 191 -1.30 9.27 -16.13
C LEU A 191 -1.90 10.33 -15.20
N PHE A 192 -3.15 10.15 -14.77
CA PHE A 192 -3.80 11.04 -13.81
C PHE A 192 -3.03 11.11 -12.46
N LEU A 193 -2.62 9.95 -11.94
CA LEU A 193 -1.81 9.84 -10.71
C LEU A 193 -0.42 10.48 -10.88
N GLY A 194 0.25 10.22 -12.01
CA GLY A 194 1.55 10.79 -12.34
C GLY A 194 1.49 12.31 -12.47
N LEU A 195 0.49 12.83 -13.19
CA LEU A 195 0.27 14.27 -13.29
C LEU A 195 0.03 14.88 -11.92
N THR A 196 -0.94 14.36 -11.14
CA THR A 196 -1.24 14.92 -9.81
C THR A 196 -0.10 14.81 -8.80
N SER A 197 0.81 13.84 -8.96
CA SER A 197 1.99 13.68 -8.10
C SER A 197 3.19 14.53 -8.55
N LEU A 198 3.44 14.68 -9.87
CA LEU A 198 4.55 15.49 -10.41
C LEU A 198 4.22 16.99 -10.49
N PHE A 199 2.96 17.37 -10.69
CA PHE A 199 2.56 18.77 -10.85
C PHE A 199 2.94 19.67 -9.65
N PRO A 200 2.78 19.23 -8.38
CA PRO A 200 3.24 19.99 -7.21
C PRO A 200 4.77 20.07 -7.08
N ALA A 201 5.52 19.14 -7.71
CA ALA A 201 6.99 19.16 -7.66
C ALA A 201 7.59 20.20 -8.62
N ILE A 202 6.85 20.59 -9.66
CA ILE A 202 7.28 21.53 -10.70
C ILE A 202 6.76 22.95 -10.41
N HIS A 203 5.54 23.08 -9.86
CA HIS A 203 4.94 24.38 -9.52
C HIS A 203 4.67 24.49 -8.02
N LEU A 204 5.45 25.34 -7.33
CA LEU A 204 5.31 25.65 -5.90
C LEU A 204 4.00 26.38 -5.55
N ASP A 205 3.34 27.02 -6.53
CA ASP A 205 2.10 27.79 -6.34
C ASP A 205 0.82 26.95 -6.51
N CYS A 206 0.93 25.62 -6.63
CA CYS A 206 -0.21 24.77 -6.94
C CYS A 206 -1.00 24.35 -5.69
N PRO A 207 -2.35 24.44 -5.68
CA PRO A 207 -3.19 24.11 -4.53
C PRO A 207 -3.26 22.61 -4.20
N TYR A 208 -2.64 21.75 -5.01
CA TYR A 208 -2.51 20.32 -4.77
C TYR A 208 -1.49 20.06 -3.65
N ARG A 209 -1.90 20.32 -2.40
CA ARG A 209 -1.19 19.87 -1.18
C ARG A 209 -1.35 18.36 -1.05
N SER A 210 -0.60 17.59 -1.84
CA SER A 210 -0.40 16.17 -1.55
C SER A 210 0.54 16.05 -0.34
N PRO A 211 0.40 15.03 0.52
CA PRO A 211 1.36 14.74 1.60
C PRO A 211 2.82 14.68 1.10
N GLN A 212 3.03 14.37 -0.19
CA GLN A 212 4.33 14.31 -0.84
C GLN A 212 4.91 15.70 -1.16
N SER A 213 4.07 16.71 -1.42
CA SER A 213 4.53 18.12 -1.54
C SER A 213 5.11 18.65 -0.22
N TRP A 214 4.57 18.18 0.92
CA TRP A 214 5.06 18.52 2.26
C TRP A 214 6.45 17.92 2.53
N MET A 215 6.71 16.73 1.97
CA MET A 215 8.04 16.09 2.00
C MET A 215 9.08 16.85 1.16
N ALA A 216 8.70 17.34 -0.03
CA ALA A 216 9.58 18.17 -0.85
C ALA A 216 9.96 19.50 -0.18
N TYR A 217 9.07 20.07 0.64
CA TYR A 217 9.35 21.25 1.45
C TYR A 217 10.38 20.97 2.56
N TYR A 218 10.24 19.87 3.30
CA TYR A 218 11.17 19.51 4.38
C TYR A 218 12.54 19.01 3.92
N ILE A 219 12.65 18.43 2.72
CA ILE A 219 13.95 18.02 2.16
C ILE A 219 14.76 19.23 1.67
N LYS A 220 14.09 20.34 1.34
CA LYS A 220 14.73 21.59 0.88
C LYS A 220 15.12 22.55 2.01
N GLN A 221 14.77 22.24 3.27
CA GLN A 221 15.09 23.06 4.45
C GLN A 221 16.13 22.36 5.31
#